data_AF-A0A0F8WT54-F1
#
_entry.id   AF-A0A0F8WT54-F1
#
_cell.length_a   1.000
_cell.length_b   1.000
_cell.length_c   1.000
_cell.angle_alpha   90.00
_cell.angle_beta   90.00
_cell.angle_gamma   90.00
#
_symmetry.space_group_name_H-M   'P 1'
#
loop_
_entity.id
_entity.type
_entity.pdbx_description
1 polymer ?
#
loop_
_entity_poly.entity_id
_entity_poly.type
_entity_poly.pdbx_seq_one_letter_code
_entity_poly.pdbx_strand_id
1 'polypeptide(L)'
;MKKETRELSSDAYQEIPGEQYKPYIGKLEVQPEFTFRAIFTGMILGIIFAAANAYIGLKVGLTVSASIPVAVMAVAIFRIIGKNSILENNMVQTVGSAGESLAAGVIFTFPALIIWGMKPELIKIFVFSLLGGWLGVLFMIPLRNLLISKQHGRLPYPEGTACAEILVAGDKGGTEAKTVFTGLGIGSLYEFLMNGLKFWNSRPSWDIPSYKGAKLTGEITPALLGVGYIIGPKISAIMLSGGALAWLVIIPLIMAIGENVTDPIYPANVLISQMNSKEVWHYYIRYIGAGAVAFGGLITLVRAIPTILETFKTG
;
A
#
# COMPACT_ATOMS: atom_id res chain seq x y z
N MET A 1 -18.03 3.32 35.81
CA MET A 1 -17.07 2.20 35.84
C MET A 1 -15.79 2.67 35.16
N LYS A 2 -14.65 2.67 35.87
CA LYS A 2 -13.35 2.92 35.24
C LYS A 2 -13.14 1.83 34.19
N LYS A 3 -12.95 2.18 32.91
CA LYS A 3 -12.45 1.23 31.91
C LYS A 3 -11.09 0.77 32.41
N GLU A 4 -10.96 -0.49 32.81
CA GLU A 4 -9.64 -1.11 32.94
C GLU A 4 -8.92 -0.90 31.62
N THR A 5 -7.70 -0.35 31.68
CA THR A 5 -6.83 -0.16 30.51
C THR A 5 -6.42 -1.54 30.00
N ARG A 6 -7.24 -2.10 29.10
CA ARG A 6 -6.97 -3.38 28.46
C ARG A 6 -5.90 -3.21 27.40
N GLU A 7 -4.96 -4.14 27.35
CA GLU A 7 -3.97 -4.30 26.28
C GLU A 7 -4.37 -5.44 25.37
N LEU A 8 -3.76 -5.51 24.18
CA LEU A 8 -3.82 -6.73 23.39
C LEU A 8 -3.23 -7.87 24.23
N SER A 9 -3.87 -9.04 24.20
CA SER A 9 -3.31 -10.23 24.87
C SER A 9 -1.93 -10.52 24.28
N SER A 10 -0.99 -11.01 25.10
CA SER A 10 0.28 -11.54 24.60
C SER A 10 0.08 -12.62 23.54
N ASP A 11 -1.05 -13.32 23.62
CA ASP A 11 -1.48 -14.34 22.67
C ASP A 11 -1.70 -13.79 21.26
N ALA A 12 -1.93 -12.49 21.11
CA ALA A 12 -2.10 -11.85 19.80
C ALA A 12 -0.84 -11.93 18.92
N TYR A 13 0.33 -12.16 19.55
CA TYR A 13 1.62 -12.28 18.88
C TYR A 13 2.18 -13.71 18.90
N GLN A 14 1.42 -14.68 19.41
CA GLN A 14 1.84 -16.08 19.53
C GLN A 14 1.10 -16.97 18.54
N GLU A 15 1.76 -18.05 18.10
CA GLU A 15 1.17 -19.10 17.26
C GLU A 15 0.21 -19.97 18.09
N ILE A 16 -1.03 -19.52 18.23
CA ILE A 16 -2.12 -20.31 18.82
C ILE A 16 -3.27 -20.48 17.82
N PRO A 17 -4.05 -21.56 17.91
CA PRO A 17 -5.27 -21.69 17.10
C PRO A 17 -6.22 -20.49 17.35
N GLY A 18 -6.73 -19.87 16.28
CA GLY A 18 -7.59 -18.68 16.40
C GLY A 18 -8.87 -18.90 17.22
N GLU A 19 -9.31 -20.15 17.39
CA GLU A 19 -10.43 -20.54 18.26
C GLU A 19 -10.13 -20.42 19.76
N GLN A 20 -8.85 -20.52 20.13
CA GLN A 20 -8.35 -20.40 21.50
C GLN A 20 -7.96 -18.95 21.83
N TYR A 21 -7.80 -18.09 20.82
CA TYR A 21 -7.49 -16.68 21.02
C TYR A 21 -8.64 -15.94 21.71
N LYS A 22 -8.32 -15.24 22.79
CA LYS A 22 -9.27 -14.40 23.52
C LYS A 22 -9.29 -12.98 22.91
N PRO A 23 -10.38 -12.56 22.24
CA PRO A 23 -10.44 -11.25 21.61
C PRO A 23 -10.47 -10.11 22.64
N TYR A 24 -9.99 -8.93 22.22
CA TYR A 24 -9.95 -7.71 23.04
C TYR A 24 -11.33 -7.29 23.56
N ILE A 25 -12.36 -7.36 22.70
CA ILE A 25 -13.76 -7.27 23.11
C ILE A 25 -14.31 -8.68 23.29
N GLY A 26 -14.80 -8.98 24.50
CA GLY A 26 -15.35 -10.29 24.83
C GLY A 26 -16.65 -10.57 24.09
N LYS A 27 -16.96 -11.85 23.84
CA LYS A 27 -18.20 -12.29 23.14
C LYS A 27 -19.50 -11.77 23.76
N LEU A 28 -19.49 -11.45 25.05
CA LEU A 28 -20.65 -10.97 25.81
C LEU A 28 -20.70 -9.43 25.94
N GLU A 29 -19.67 -8.74 25.48
CA GLU A 29 -19.58 -7.28 25.60
C GLU A 29 -20.21 -6.62 24.37
N VAL A 30 -21.36 -5.98 24.58
CA VAL A 30 -22.11 -5.31 23.51
C VAL A 30 -21.65 -3.85 23.44
N GLN A 31 -20.90 -3.51 22.40
CA GLN A 31 -20.57 -2.14 22.03
C GLN A 31 -21.13 -1.83 20.64
N PRO A 32 -21.42 -0.56 20.32
CA PRO A 32 -21.78 -0.18 18.95
C PRO A 32 -20.65 -0.60 17.99
N GLU A 33 -21.00 -1.16 16.84
CA GLU A 33 -20.06 -1.60 15.79
C GLU A 33 -20.53 -1.09 14.43
N PHE A 34 -21.65 -1.64 13.92
CA PHE A 34 -22.24 -1.26 12.65
C PHE A 34 -23.24 -0.11 12.83
N THR A 35 -22.77 1.13 12.76
CA THR A 35 -23.60 2.33 12.91
C THR A 35 -23.55 3.21 11.66
N PHE A 36 -24.62 3.98 11.41
CA PHE A 36 -24.67 4.91 10.27
C PHE A 36 -23.49 5.88 10.28
N ARG A 37 -23.10 6.40 11.45
CA ARG A 37 -21.94 7.29 11.58
C ARG A 37 -20.62 6.59 11.21
N ALA A 38 -20.42 5.34 11.61
CA ALA A 38 -19.22 4.57 11.25
C ALA A 38 -19.13 4.34 9.74
N ILE A 39 -20.24 3.94 9.11
CA ILE A 39 -20.30 3.74 7.66
C ILE A 39 -20.09 5.05 6.92
N PHE A 40 -20.79 6.12 7.30
CA PHE A 40 -20.69 7.42 6.63
C PHE A 40 -19.30 8.03 6.74
N THR A 41 -18.69 8.04 7.94
CA THR A 41 -17.32 8.50 8.13
C THR A 41 -16.33 7.64 7.33
N GLY A 42 -16.50 6.31 7.36
CA GLY A 42 -15.69 5.38 6.57
C GLY A 42 -15.78 5.63 5.07
N MET A 43 -16.98 5.90 4.53
CA MET A 43 -17.17 6.22 3.11
C MET A 43 -16.45 7.52 2.70
N ILE A 44 -16.56 8.58 3.50
CA ILE A 44 -15.88 9.85 3.21
C ILE A 44 -14.36 9.65 3.19
N LEU A 45 -13.82 9.02 4.24
CA LEU A 45 -12.38 8.74 4.31
C LEU A 45 -11.96 7.82 3.16
N GLY A 46 -12.75 6.80 2.85
CA GLY A 46 -12.49 5.89 1.74
C GLY A 46 -12.42 6.59 0.38
N ILE A 47 -13.30 7.55 0.10
CA ILE A 47 -13.26 8.34 -1.14
C ILE A 47 -11.97 9.17 -1.21
N ILE A 48 -11.60 9.83 -0.11
CA ILE A 48 -10.39 10.66 -0.03
C ILE A 48 -9.13 9.80 -0.24
N PHE A 49 -9.02 8.68 0.47
CA PHE A 49 -7.86 7.80 0.38
C PHE A 49 -7.81 7.04 -0.94
N ALA A 50 -8.95 6.67 -1.53
CA ALA A 50 -8.99 6.10 -2.87
C ALA A 50 -8.44 7.08 -3.91
N ALA A 51 -8.82 8.36 -3.85
CA ALA A 51 -8.29 9.39 -4.74
C ALA A 51 -6.78 9.61 -4.53
N ALA A 52 -6.33 9.69 -3.27
CA ALA A 52 -4.90 9.84 -2.94
C ALA A 52 -4.08 8.64 -3.43
N ASN A 53 -4.57 7.41 -3.19
CA ASN A 53 -3.90 6.19 -3.63
C ASN A 53 -3.93 6.02 -5.14
N ALA A 54 -5.00 6.44 -5.82
CA ALA A 54 -5.03 6.45 -7.27
C ALA A 54 -3.95 7.39 -7.84
N TYR A 55 -3.81 8.60 -7.27
CA TYR A 55 -2.77 9.54 -7.68
C TYR A 55 -1.36 9.00 -7.42
N ILE A 56 -1.07 8.56 -6.18
CA ILE A 56 0.26 8.06 -5.80
C ILE A 56 0.60 6.80 -6.60
N GLY A 57 -0.34 5.87 -6.74
CA GLY A 57 -0.13 4.63 -7.47
C GLY A 57 0.10 4.83 -8.96
N LEU A 58 -0.60 5.78 -9.60
CA LEU A 58 -0.31 6.15 -11.00
C LEU A 58 1.04 6.88 -11.15
N LYS A 59 1.45 7.65 -10.14
CA LYS A 59 2.69 8.44 -10.17
C LYS A 59 3.95 7.61 -9.88
N VAL A 60 3.88 6.73 -8.89
CA VAL A 60 5.03 6.00 -8.32
C VAL A 60 5.00 4.52 -8.70
N GLY A 61 3.84 3.98 -9.08
CA GLY A 61 3.67 2.55 -9.36
C GLY A 61 3.50 1.69 -8.10
N LEU A 62 3.29 2.32 -6.94
CA LEU A 62 3.10 1.67 -5.65
C LEU A 62 1.90 2.31 -4.93
N THR A 63 1.10 1.50 -4.23
CA THR A 63 0.03 1.98 -3.35
C THR A 63 0.56 2.14 -1.93
N VAL A 64 -0.09 3.02 -1.16
CA VAL A 64 0.24 3.23 0.26
C VAL A 64 -0.95 2.76 1.09
N SER A 65 -0.66 1.96 2.12
CA SER A 65 -1.70 1.46 3.03
C SER A 65 -2.47 2.61 3.66
N ALA A 66 -3.76 2.71 3.34
CA ALA A 66 -4.70 3.69 3.89
C ALA A 66 -5.21 3.26 5.26
N SER A 67 -5.10 1.98 5.60
CA SER A 67 -5.67 1.38 6.81
C SER A 67 -5.23 2.08 8.10
N ILE A 68 -3.92 2.31 8.24
CA ILE A 68 -3.35 2.95 9.44
C ILE A 68 -3.83 4.41 9.58
N PRO A 69 -3.66 5.29 8.56
CA PRO A 69 -4.20 6.65 8.63
C PRO A 69 -5.69 6.70 8.92
N VAL A 70 -6.50 5.85 8.28
CA VAL A 70 -7.96 5.80 8.50
C VAL A 70 -8.27 5.40 9.94
N ALA A 71 -7.58 4.43 10.53
CA ALA A 71 -7.74 4.07 11.93
C ALA A 71 -7.47 5.27 12.87
N VAL A 72 -6.39 6.01 12.61
CA VAL A 72 -6.02 7.20 13.38
C VAL A 72 -7.12 8.27 13.29
N MET A 73 -7.59 8.59 12.09
CA MET A 73 -8.63 9.59 11.91
C MET A 73 -9.97 9.15 12.49
N ALA A 74 -10.32 7.87 12.40
CA ALA A 74 -11.53 7.33 13.03
C ALA A 74 -11.54 7.62 14.54
N VAL A 75 -10.46 7.24 15.22
CA VAL A 75 -10.25 7.51 16.65
C VAL A 75 -10.32 9.02 16.93
N ALA A 76 -9.68 9.85 16.10
CA ALA A 76 -9.70 11.30 16.25
C ALA A 76 -11.10 11.90 16.19
N ILE A 77 -11.83 11.57 15.12
CA ILE A 77 -13.15 12.11 14.82
C ILE A 77 -14.15 11.67 15.90
N PHE A 78 -14.17 10.39 16.27
CA PHE A 78 -15.10 9.89 17.28
C PHE A 78 -14.75 10.33 18.71
N ARG A 79 -13.48 10.68 18.96
CA ARG A 79 -13.08 11.34 20.21
C ARG A 79 -13.63 12.76 20.31
N ILE A 80 -13.60 13.55 19.24
CA ILE A 80 -14.19 14.89 19.20
C ILE A 80 -15.72 14.83 19.40
N ILE A 81 -16.37 13.82 18.81
CA ILE A 81 -17.82 13.61 18.92
C ILE A 81 -18.25 13.08 20.31
N GLY A 82 -17.29 12.66 21.16
CA GLY A 82 -17.54 12.30 22.57
C GLY A 82 -18.14 10.90 22.80
N LYS A 83 -18.27 10.08 21.74
CA LYS A 83 -18.78 8.70 21.82
C LYS A 83 -17.90 7.77 21.00
N ASN A 84 -16.96 7.11 21.66
CA ASN A 84 -15.91 6.29 21.05
C ASN A 84 -16.12 4.80 21.35
N SER A 85 -16.35 3.99 20.32
CA SER A 85 -16.32 2.53 20.37
C SER A 85 -15.16 2.04 19.51
N ILE A 86 -14.35 1.12 20.04
CA ILE A 86 -13.26 0.52 19.27
C ILE A 86 -13.80 -0.22 18.03
N LEU A 87 -14.99 -0.83 18.14
CA LEU A 87 -15.63 -1.56 17.05
C LEU A 87 -16.14 -0.62 15.96
N GLU A 88 -16.68 0.56 16.31
CA GLU A 88 -17.06 1.56 15.32
C GLU A 88 -15.85 2.13 14.59
N ASN A 89 -14.74 2.37 15.30
CA ASN A 89 -13.50 2.82 14.64
C ASN A 89 -12.93 1.74 13.73
N ASN A 90 -13.01 0.47 14.13
CA ASN A 90 -12.62 -0.66 13.29
C ASN A 90 -13.48 -0.73 12.01
N MET A 91 -14.79 -0.48 12.13
CA MET A 91 -15.69 -0.39 10.98
C MET A 91 -15.33 0.78 10.05
N VAL A 92 -15.04 1.97 10.60
CA VAL A 92 -14.57 3.11 9.80
C VAL A 92 -13.27 2.76 9.07
N GLN A 93 -12.31 2.13 9.75
CA GLN A 93 -11.05 1.69 9.16
C GLN A 93 -11.29 0.70 8.01
N THR A 94 -12.12 -0.32 8.23
CA THR A 94 -12.42 -1.34 7.23
C THR A 94 -13.08 -0.76 5.99
N VAL A 95 -14.07 0.11 6.16
CA VAL A 95 -14.76 0.77 5.04
C VAL A 95 -13.81 1.74 4.32
N GLY A 96 -13.01 2.51 5.06
CA GLY A 96 -12.07 3.45 4.46
C GLY A 96 -10.94 2.77 3.70
N SER A 97 -10.40 1.65 4.21
CA SER A 97 -9.35 0.89 3.53
C SER A 97 -9.88 0.12 2.31
N ALA A 98 -11.17 -0.22 2.24
CA ALA A 98 -11.74 -0.86 1.05
C ALA A 98 -11.59 0.01 -0.22
N GLY A 99 -11.56 1.35 -0.06
CA GLY A 99 -11.30 2.28 -1.15
C GLY A 99 -9.91 2.11 -1.77
N GLU A 100 -8.89 1.80 -0.97
CA GLU A 100 -7.53 1.49 -1.45
C GLU A 100 -7.51 0.20 -2.27
N SER A 101 -8.09 -0.89 -1.74
CA SER A 101 -8.10 -2.18 -2.42
C SER A 101 -8.76 -2.11 -3.79
N LEU A 102 -9.87 -1.36 -3.89
CA LEU A 102 -10.53 -1.12 -5.17
C LEU A 102 -9.69 -0.23 -6.09
N ALA A 103 -9.15 0.88 -5.58
CA ALA A 103 -8.33 1.79 -6.36
C ALA A 103 -7.11 1.08 -6.96
N ALA A 104 -6.44 0.21 -6.21
CA ALA A 104 -5.31 -0.60 -6.70
C ALA A 104 -5.68 -1.42 -7.94
N GLY A 105 -6.82 -2.14 -7.91
CA GLY A 105 -7.29 -2.91 -9.05
C GLY A 105 -7.53 -2.05 -10.30
N VAL A 106 -8.09 -0.85 -10.10
CA VAL A 106 -8.40 0.10 -11.20
C VAL A 106 -7.13 0.70 -11.78
N ILE A 107 -6.22 1.21 -10.95
CA ILE A 107 -5.03 1.94 -11.43
C ILE A 107 -3.97 1.06 -12.07
N PHE A 108 -3.95 -0.25 -11.80
CA PHE A 108 -3.03 -1.15 -12.50
C PHE A 108 -3.62 -1.74 -13.78
N THR A 109 -4.95 -1.82 -13.88
CA THR A 109 -5.61 -2.44 -15.04
C THR A 109 -5.90 -1.43 -16.15
N PHE A 110 -6.59 -0.33 -15.84
CA PHE A 110 -7.09 0.58 -16.87
C PHE A 110 -5.99 1.37 -17.59
N PRO A 111 -4.93 1.87 -16.93
CA PRO A 111 -3.82 2.48 -17.65
C PRO A 111 -3.13 1.54 -18.63
N ALA A 112 -3.04 0.25 -18.31
CA ALA A 112 -2.51 -0.74 -19.25
C ALA A 112 -3.40 -0.87 -20.50
N LEU A 113 -4.73 -0.88 -20.33
CA LEU A 113 -5.67 -0.86 -21.46
C LEU A 113 -5.53 0.42 -22.30
N ILE A 114 -5.34 1.57 -21.65
CA ILE A 114 -5.14 2.86 -22.32
C ILE A 114 -3.85 2.88 -23.14
N ILE A 115 -2.75 2.36 -22.58
CA ILE A 115 -1.48 2.21 -23.30
C ILE A 115 -1.63 1.27 -24.50
N TRP A 116 -2.49 0.26 -24.40
CA TRP A 116 -2.83 -0.63 -25.52
C TRP A 116 -3.75 0.02 -26.58
N GLY A 117 -4.06 1.30 -26.45
CA GLY A 117 -4.89 2.05 -27.40
C GLY A 117 -6.39 1.92 -27.17
N MET A 118 -6.82 1.23 -26.11
CA MET A 118 -8.24 1.17 -25.73
C MET A 118 -8.66 2.44 -24.99
N LYS A 119 -9.89 2.90 -25.22
CA LYS A 119 -10.46 4.06 -24.51
C LYS A 119 -11.66 3.60 -23.68
N PRO A 120 -11.44 3.01 -22.50
CA PRO A 120 -12.53 2.54 -21.66
C PRO A 120 -13.39 3.73 -21.21
N GLU A 121 -14.68 3.70 -21.53
CA GLU A 121 -15.63 4.69 -21.07
C GLU A 121 -15.75 4.68 -19.54
N LEU A 122 -15.98 5.84 -18.94
CA LEU A 122 -16.09 5.98 -17.48
C LEU A 122 -17.14 5.04 -16.88
N ILE A 123 -18.26 4.82 -17.57
CA ILE A 123 -19.32 3.90 -17.11
C ILE A 123 -18.83 2.45 -17.07
N LYS A 124 -18.00 2.03 -18.04
CA LYS A 124 -17.41 0.68 -18.07
C LYS A 124 -16.43 0.54 -16.92
N ILE A 125 -15.57 1.53 -16.71
CA ILE A 125 -14.64 1.57 -15.57
C ILE A 125 -15.41 1.41 -14.26
N PHE A 126 -16.49 2.18 -14.08
CA PHE A 126 -17.34 2.12 -12.90
C PHE A 126 -17.95 0.73 -12.69
N VAL A 127 -18.59 0.15 -13.72
CA VAL A 127 -19.24 -1.17 -13.63
C VAL A 127 -18.21 -2.27 -13.34
N PHE A 128 -17.06 -2.28 -14.03
CA PHE A 128 -16.00 -3.25 -13.77
C PHE A 128 -15.45 -3.11 -12.34
N SER A 129 -15.27 -1.88 -11.85
CA SER A 129 -14.83 -1.62 -10.49
C SER A 129 -15.85 -2.12 -9.47
N LEU A 130 -17.14 -1.85 -9.70
CA LEU A 130 -18.22 -2.30 -8.81
C LEU A 130 -18.28 -3.84 -8.74
N LEU A 131 -18.28 -4.51 -9.89
CA LEU A 131 -18.31 -5.97 -9.97
C LEU A 131 -17.04 -6.60 -9.34
N GLY A 132 -15.87 -6.03 -9.63
CA GLY A 132 -14.61 -6.47 -9.02
C GLY A 132 -14.59 -6.29 -7.51
N GLY A 133 -15.13 -5.17 -7.01
CA GLY A 133 -15.29 -4.91 -5.58
C GLY A 133 -16.21 -5.92 -4.90
N TRP A 134 -17.39 -6.20 -5.49
CA TRP A 134 -18.31 -7.22 -4.98
C TRP A 134 -17.69 -8.61 -4.98
N LEU A 135 -17.02 -8.98 -6.07
CA LEU A 135 -16.33 -10.25 -6.19
C LEU A 135 -15.26 -10.40 -5.09
N GLY A 136 -14.46 -9.34 -4.84
CA GLY A 136 -13.46 -9.32 -3.78
C GLY A 136 -14.05 -9.53 -2.39
N VAL A 137 -15.17 -8.87 -2.09
CA VAL A 137 -15.89 -9.06 -0.81
C VAL A 137 -16.39 -10.50 -0.66
N LEU A 138 -16.95 -11.09 -1.73
CA LEU A 138 -17.43 -12.47 -1.72
C LEU A 138 -16.29 -13.47 -1.50
N PHE A 139 -15.15 -13.29 -2.16
CA PHE A 139 -13.97 -14.16 -1.97
C PHE A 139 -13.36 -14.07 -0.56
N MET A 140 -13.57 -12.96 0.15
CA MET A 140 -13.07 -12.83 1.52
C MET A 140 -13.78 -13.78 2.50
N ILE A 141 -15.02 -14.19 2.21
CA ILE A 141 -15.80 -15.10 3.06
C ILE A 141 -15.06 -16.44 3.29
N PRO A 142 -14.69 -17.21 2.24
CA PRO A 142 -13.92 -18.44 2.43
C PRO A 142 -12.47 -18.19 2.88
N LEU A 143 -11.83 -17.13 2.36
CA LEU A 143 -10.43 -16.83 2.67
C LEU A 143 -10.21 -16.44 4.13
N ARG A 144 -11.20 -15.82 4.78
CA ARG A 144 -11.10 -15.44 6.21
C ARG A 144 -10.78 -16.62 7.11
N ASN A 145 -11.43 -17.76 6.92
CA ASN A 145 -11.16 -18.93 7.77
C ASN A 145 -9.72 -19.45 7.57
N LEU A 146 -9.26 -19.48 6.32
CA LEU A 146 -7.96 -20.02 5.95
C LEU A 146 -6.81 -19.11 6.36
N LEU A 147 -6.92 -17.82 6.07
CA LEU A 147 -5.84 -16.87 6.27
C LEU A 147 -5.83 -16.31 7.69
N ILE A 148 -7.00 -16.10 8.31
CA ILE A 148 -7.05 -15.47 9.64
C ILE A 148 -7.20 -16.52 10.75
N SER A 149 -8.18 -17.42 10.65
CA SER A 149 -8.46 -18.38 11.74
C SER A 149 -7.40 -19.49 11.83
N LYS A 150 -7.12 -20.19 10.72
CA LYS A 150 -6.17 -21.32 10.69
C LYS A 150 -4.69 -20.91 10.73
N GLN A 151 -4.36 -19.68 10.34
CA GLN A 151 -2.98 -19.17 10.29
C GLN A 151 -2.71 -18.10 11.35
N HIS A 152 -3.53 -18.07 12.41
CA HIS A 152 -3.35 -17.14 13.53
C HIS A 152 -1.95 -17.29 14.15
N GLY A 153 -1.28 -16.16 14.37
CA GLY A 153 0.11 -16.10 14.87
C GLY A 153 1.20 -16.51 13.87
N ARG A 154 0.88 -17.35 12.86
CA ARG A 154 1.83 -17.78 11.83
C ARG A 154 2.02 -16.74 10.72
N LEU A 155 0.95 -16.02 10.37
CA LEU A 155 1.02 -14.87 9.48
C LEU A 155 1.09 -13.58 10.32
N PRO A 156 2.11 -12.73 10.14
CA PRO A 156 2.37 -11.61 11.06
C PRO A 156 1.41 -10.42 10.95
N TYR A 157 0.64 -10.32 9.85
CA TYR A 157 -0.30 -9.23 9.56
C TYR A 157 0.13 -7.84 10.07
N PRO A 158 1.33 -7.34 9.72
CA PRO A 158 1.94 -6.18 10.36
C PRO A 158 1.05 -4.93 10.31
N GLU A 159 0.35 -4.70 9.19
CA GLU A 159 -0.60 -3.60 9.05
C GLU A 159 -1.84 -3.76 9.92
N GLY A 160 -2.42 -4.96 9.95
CA GLY A 160 -3.59 -5.26 10.79
C GLY A 160 -3.27 -5.11 12.28
N THR A 161 -2.10 -5.60 12.70
CA THR A 161 -1.58 -5.44 14.06
C THR A 161 -1.37 -3.96 14.40
N ALA A 162 -0.73 -3.19 13.51
CA ALA A 162 -0.56 -1.75 13.73
C ALA A 162 -1.89 -0.99 13.84
N CYS A 163 -2.89 -1.33 13.02
CA CYS A 163 -4.24 -0.78 13.14
C CYS A 163 -4.87 -1.15 14.49
N ALA A 164 -4.75 -2.41 14.93
CA ALA A 164 -5.28 -2.86 16.22
C ALA A 164 -4.66 -2.07 17.38
N GLU A 165 -3.34 -1.86 17.38
CA GLU A 165 -2.64 -1.05 18.38
C GLU A 165 -3.16 0.39 18.43
N ILE A 166 -3.36 1.03 17.27
CA ILE A 166 -3.92 2.39 17.19
C ILE A 166 -5.33 2.45 17.76
N LEU A 167 -6.16 1.46 17.45
CA LEU A 167 -7.53 1.39 17.93
C LEU A 167 -7.59 1.17 19.44
N VAL A 168 -6.73 0.29 19.99
CA VAL A 168 -6.60 0.03 21.43
C VAL A 168 -6.04 1.24 22.18
N ALA A 169 -4.98 1.88 21.66
CA ALA A 169 -4.44 3.13 22.20
C ALA A 169 -5.49 4.25 22.20
N GLY A 170 -6.31 4.31 21.14
CA GLY A 170 -7.44 5.23 21.02
C GLY A 170 -8.53 4.99 22.06
N ASP A 171 -8.82 3.73 22.37
CA ASP A 171 -9.82 3.30 23.35
C ASP A 171 -9.37 3.56 24.79
N LYS A 172 -8.10 3.28 25.14
CA LYS A 172 -7.50 3.59 26.44
C LYS A 172 -7.52 5.10 26.72
N GLY A 173 -7.14 5.90 25.72
CA GLY A 173 -6.95 7.35 25.86
C GLY A 173 -5.73 7.71 26.74
N GLY A 174 -4.86 8.60 26.25
CA GLY A 174 -3.64 8.98 26.98
C GLY A 174 -2.48 9.36 26.06
N THR A 175 -1.26 9.29 26.60
CA THR A 175 0.01 9.73 25.96
C THR A 175 0.25 9.10 24.59
N GLU A 176 -0.21 7.87 24.34
CA GLU A 176 -0.03 7.19 23.04
C GLU A 176 -0.80 7.87 21.89
N ALA A 177 -2.01 8.37 22.15
CA ALA A 177 -2.75 9.14 21.14
C ALA A 177 -1.99 10.43 20.76
N LYS A 178 -1.34 11.08 21.73
CA LYS A 178 -0.52 12.28 21.48
C LYS A 178 0.62 11.98 20.51
N THR A 179 1.30 10.84 20.64
CA THR A 179 2.38 10.44 19.73
C THR A 179 1.89 10.29 18.30
N VAL A 180 0.76 9.60 18.11
CA VAL A 180 0.15 9.39 16.78
C VAL A 180 -0.23 10.72 16.12
N PHE A 181 -0.92 11.61 16.85
CA PHE A 181 -1.32 12.92 16.31
C PHE A 181 -0.13 13.84 16.05
N THR A 182 0.91 13.77 16.90
CA THR A 182 2.15 14.53 16.69
C THR A 182 2.86 14.06 15.41
N GLY A 183 2.94 12.74 15.18
CA GLY A 183 3.50 12.18 13.95
C GLY A 183 2.75 12.64 12.69
N LEU A 184 1.41 12.61 12.73
CA LEU A 184 0.57 13.10 11.63
C LEU A 184 0.80 14.60 11.37
N GLY A 185 0.86 15.41 12.42
CA GLY A 185 1.13 16.85 12.32
C GLY A 185 2.50 17.15 11.70
N ILE A 186 3.56 16.47 12.17
CA ILE A 186 4.93 16.62 11.64
C ILE A 186 5.00 16.20 10.17
N GLY A 187 4.42 15.05 9.82
CA GLY A 187 4.40 14.57 8.44
C GLY A 187 3.65 15.51 7.50
N SER A 188 2.49 16.03 7.93
CA SER A 188 1.69 16.98 7.14
C SER A 188 2.40 18.32 6.97
N LEU A 189 3.05 18.82 8.02
CA LEU A 189 3.84 20.04 7.96
C LEU A 189 5.02 19.88 7.01
N TYR A 190 5.78 18.77 7.11
CA TYR A 190 6.88 18.50 6.19
C TYR A 190 6.41 18.46 4.74
N GLU A 191 5.32 17.75 4.45
CA GLU A 191 4.77 17.64 3.10
C GLU A 191 4.32 19.01 2.57
N PHE A 192 3.71 19.83 3.43
CA PHE A 192 3.32 21.20 3.09
C PHE A 192 4.53 22.11 2.82
N LEU A 193 5.59 22.04 3.63
CA LEU A 193 6.82 22.80 3.41
C LEU A 193 7.54 22.37 2.13
N MET A 194 7.57 21.06 1.86
CA MET A 194 8.27 20.48 0.72
C MET A 194 7.51 20.67 -0.61
N ASN A 195 6.24 20.29 -0.69
CA ASN A 195 5.49 20.29 -1.94
C ASN A 195 4.55 21.51 -2.07
N GLY A 196 4.06 22.05 -0.96
CA GLY A 196 3.25 23.27 -0.94
C GLY A 196 4.09 24.53 -1.13
N LEU A 197 5.07 24.75 -0.25
CA LEU A 197 5.95 25.93 -0.27
C LEU A 197 7.24 25.75 -1.08
N LYS A 198 7.57 24.52 -1.50
CA LYS A 198 8.73 24.20 -2.33
C LYS A 198 10.08 24.63 -1.73
N PHE A 199 10.22 24.54 -0.40
CA PHE A 199 11.46 24.92 0.28
C PHE A 199 12.67 24.06 -0.09
N TRP A 200 12.46 22.79 -0.44
CA TRP A 200 13.51 21.90 -0.92
C TRP A 200 13.00 20.97 -2.03
N ASN A 201 13.94 20.46 -2.84
CA ASN A 201 13.60 19.57 -3.94
C ASN A 201 13.18 18.19 -3.41
N SER A 202 11.94 17.79 -3.67
CA SER A 202 11.41 16.47 -3.30
C SER A 202 12.06 15.32 -4.08
N ARG A 203 12.70 15.63 -5.22
CA ARG A 203 13.36 14.67 -6.10
C ARG A 203 14.77 15.11 -6.47
N PRO A 204 15.73 15.05 -5.53
CA PRO A 204 17.11 15.35 -5.87
C PRO A 204 17.64 14.30 -6.84
N SER A 205 18.31 14.76 -7.90
CA SER A 205 18.99 13.90 -8.87
C SER A 205 20.41 14.37 -9.09
N TRP A 206 21.37 13.46 -8.97
CA TRP A 206 22.78 13.68 -9.21
C TRP A 206 23.26 12.77 -10.32
N ASP A 207 23.83 13.37 -11.36
CA ASP A 207 24.55 12.66 -12.42
C ASP A 207 25.96 12.32 -11.93
N ILE A 208 26.42 11.09 -12.18
CA ILE A 208 27.79 10.67 -11.84
C ILE A 208 28.67 10.94 -13.07
N PRO A 209 29.53 11.99 -13.08
CA PRO A 209 30.22 12.41 -14.30
C PRO A 209 31.16 11.35 -14.87
N SER A 210 31.77 10.54 -13.99
CA SER A 210 32.70 9.47 -14.35
C SER A 210 32.02 8.20 -14.88
N TYR A 211 30.68 8.11 -14.84
CA TYR A 211 29.96 6.90 -15.20
C TYR A 211 28.73 7.22 -16.06
N LYS A 212 28.94 7.24 -17.38
CA LYS A 212 27.95 7.62 -18.39
C LYS A 212 26.67 6.79 -18.23
N GLY A 213 25.56 7.47 -17.98
CA GLY A 213 24.25 6.83 -17.79
C GLY A 213 23.83 6.63 -16.34
N ALA A 214 24.76 6.70 -15.38
CA ALA A 214 24.44 6.49 -13.98
C ALA A 214 23.91 7.77 -13.32
N LYS A 215 22.76 7.63 -12.68
CA LYS A 215 22.12 8.70 -11.91
C LYS A 215 21.74 8.21 -10.53
N LEU A 216 22.06 9.01 -9.51
CA LEU A 216 21.51 8.85 -8.18
C LEU A 216 20.30 9.76 -8.07
N THR A 217 19.11 9.17 -8.05
CA THR A 217 17.85 9.90 -7.85
C THR A 217 17.19 9.40 -6.58
N GLY A 218 16.72 10.32 -5.76
CA GLY A 218 15.90 10.02 -4.58
C GLY A 218 14.53 10.66 -4.70
N GLU A 219 13.54 10.10 -4.01
CA GLU A 219 12.27 10.78 -3.75
C GLU A 219 12.07 10.80 -2.23
N ILE A 220 12.30 11.96 -1.62
CA ILE A 220 12.40 12.12 -0.16
C ILE A 220 11.06 12.61 0.39
N THR A 221 10.02 11.80 0.27
CA THR A 221 8.70 12.13 0.79
C THR A 221 8.46 11.48 2.17
N PRO A 222 7.74 12.14 3.10
CA PRO A 222 7.35 11.54 4.37
C PRO A 222 6.56 10.25 4.18
N ALA A 223 5.75 10.19 3.12
CA ALA A 223 4.97 9.01 2.77
C ALA A 223 5.89 7.81 2.48
N LEU A 224 6.90 7.96 1.63
CA LEU A 224 7.83 6.87 1.31
C LEU A 224 8.71 6.50 2.50
N LEU A 225 9.09 7.47 3.34
CA LEU A 225 9.81 7.22 4.59
C LEU A 225 8.97 6.37 5.56
N GLY A 226 7.68 6.73 5.72
CA GLY A 226 6.74 5.98 6.56
C GLY A 226 6.50 4.56 6.05
N VAL A 227 6.29 4.40 4.73
CA VAL A 227 6.16 3.07 4.10
C VAL A 227 7.42 2.23 4.34
N GLY A 228 8.62 2.80 4.16
CA GLY A 228 9.89 2.12 4.42
C GLY A 228 10.03 1.66 5.87
N TYR A 229 9.59 2.47 6.82
CA TYR A 229 9.60 2.11 8.24
C TYR A 229 8.67 0.92 8.55
N ILE A 230 7.48 0.88 7.95
CA ILE A 230 6.48 -0.19 8.17
C ILE A 230 6.94 -1.53 7.58
N ILE A 231 7.42 -1.53 6.33
CA ILE A 231 7.86 -2.77 5.65
C ILE A 231 9.21 -3.28 6.16
N GLY A 232 9.96 -2.42 6.87
CA GLY A 232 11.23 -2.73 7.50
C GLY A 232 12.43 -2.73 6.57
N PRO A 233 13.65 -2.70 7.15
CA PRO A 233 14.89 -2.46 6.42
C PRO A 233 15.20 -3.53 5.37
N LYS A 234 14.76 -4.78 5.60
CA LYS A 234 15.01 -5.90 4.67
C LYS A 234 14.29 -5.68 3.34
N ILE A 235 13.00 -5.35 3.37
CA ILE A 235 12.21 -5.12 2.15
C ILE A 235 12.65 -3.81 1.48
N SER A 236 12.90 -2.76 2.27
CA SER A 236 13.44 -1.51 1.74
C SER A 236 14.79 -1.69 1.05
N ALA A 237 15.69 -2.52 1.60
CA ALA A 237 16.97 -2.84 0.98
C ALA A 237 16.81 -3.59 -0.34
N ILE A 238 15.86 -4.53 -0.44
CA ILE A 238 15.54 -5.22 -1.70
C ILE A 238 15.05 -4.21 -2.75
N MET A 239 14.13 -3.30 -2.38
CA MET A 239 13.64 -2.26 -3.30
C MET A 239 14.76 -1.32 -3.74
N LEU A 240 15.61 -0.89 -2.81
CA LEU A 240 16.79 -0.07 -3.11
C LEU A 240 17.75 -0.79 -4.04
N SER A 241 17.98 -2.10 -3.83
CA SER A 241 18.84 -2.91 -4.69
C SER A 241 18.32 -2.99 -6.12
N GLY A 242 17.00 -3.08 -6.32
CA GLY A 242 16.38 -3.04 -7.65
C GLY A 242 16.56 -1.67 -8.34
N GLY A 243 16.39 -0.58 -7.58
CA GLY A 243 16.66 0.78 -8.07
C GLY A 243 18.12 0.99 -8.43
N ALA A 244 19.04 0.55 -7.58
CA ALA A 244 20.48 0.61 -7.81
C ALA A 244 20.90 -0.25 -9.01
N LEU A 245 20.36 -1.46 -9.14
CA LEU A 245 20.60 -2.33 -10.30
C LEU A 245 20.14 -1.64 -11.60
N ALA A 246 18.96 -1.04 -11.60
CA ALA A 246 18.46 -0.32 -12.77
C ALA A 246 19.34 0.90 -13.12
N TRP A 247 19.56 1.81 -12.18
CA TRP A 247 20.20 3.11 -12.44
C TRP A 247 21.72 3.09 -12.47
N LEU A 248 22.37 2.15 -11.76
CA LEU A 248 23.83 2.07 -11.65
C LEU A 248 24.42 0.88 -12.43
N VAL A 249 23.62 -0.06 -12.92
CA VAL A 249 24.15 -1.23 -13.65
C VAL A 249 23.54 -1.33 -15.03
N ILE A 250 22.23 -1.54 -15.12
CA ILE A 250 21.58 -1.85 -16.40
C ILE A 250 21.58 -0.65 -17.35
N ILE A 251 21.25 0.57 -16.89
CA ILE A 251 21.27 1.76 -17.76
C ILE A 251 22.67 2.03 -18.32
N PRO A 252 23.74 2.15 -17.50
CA PRO A 252 25.08 2.32 -18.03
C PRO A 252 25.52 1.19 -18.96
N LEU A 253 25.15 -0.06 -18.67
CA LEU A 253 25.44 -1.20 -19.52
C LEU A 253 24.77 -1.08 -20.90
N ILE A 254 23.49 -0.70 -20.94
CA ILE A 254 22.77 -0.47 -22.20
C ILE A 254 23.42 0.67 -22.99
N MET A 255 23.82 1.77 -22.32
CA MET A 255 24.47 2.90 -22.98
C MET A 255 25.86 2.53 -23.50
N ALA A 256 26.63 1.71 -22.77
CA ALA A 256 27.96 1.27 -23.18
C ALA A 256 27.90 0.30 -24.39
N ILE A 257 26.95 -0.64 -24.39
CA ILE A 257 26.76 -1.57 -25.52
C ILE A 257 26.17 -0.82 -26.73
N GLY A 258 25.22 0.08 -26.48
CA GLY A 258 24.49 0.82 -27.51
C GLY A 258 25.28 1.92 -28.21
N GLU A 259 26.51 2.21 -27.78
CA GLU A 259 27.37 3.22 -28.40
C GLU A 259 27.83 2.80 -29.81
N ASN A 260 28.00 1.50 -30.04
CA ASN A 260 28.47 0.93 -31.32
C ASN A 260 27.34 0.37 -32.19
N VAL A 261 26.09 0.48 -31.75
CA VAL A 261 24.95 -0.04 -32.49
C VAL A 261 24.52 0.98 -33.54
N THR A 262 24.48 0.57 -34.81
CA THR A 262 24.17 1.42 -35.97
C THR A 262 22.69 1.48 -36.33
N ASP A 263 21.87 0.60 -35.73
CA ASP A 263 20.44 0.49 -36.00
C ASP A 263 19.62 0.66 -34.71
N PRO A 264 18.47 1.37 -34.73
CA PRO A 264 17.59 1.46 -33.58
C PRO A 264 17.11 0.08 -33.10
N ILE A 265 17.20 -0.16 -31.79
CA ILE A 265 16.69 -1.39 -31.17
C ILE A 265 15.30 -1.09 -30.59
N TYR A 266 14.28 -1.82 -31.07
CA TYR A 266 12.91 -1.76 -30.54
C TYR A 266 12.90 -1.93 -29.00
N PRO A 267 12.10 -1.15 -28.23
CA PRO A 267 10.96 -0.31 -28.64
C PRO A 267 11.31 1.14 -28.98
N ALA A 268 12.57 1.55 -28.95
CA ALA A 268 12.95 2.89 -29.36
C ALA A 268 13.17 2.96 -30.88
N ASN A 269 12.82 4.10 -31.48
CA ASN A 269 13.03 4.39 -32.90
C ASN A 269 14.28 5.25 -33.16
N VAL A 270 15.06 5.51 -32.11
CA VAL A 270 16.27 6.34 -32.13
C VAL A 270 17.47 5.47 -31.72
N LEU A 271 18.67 5.83 -32.14
CA LEU A 271 19.91 5.17 -31.74
C LEU A 271 20.18 5.38 -30.25
N ILE A 272 20.64 4.33 -29.57
CA ILE A 272 20.95 4.38 -28.13
C ILE A 272 22.07 5.40 -27.84
N SER A 273 23.01 5.59 -28.77
CA SER A 273 24.08 6.59 -28.68
C SER A 273 23.59 8.04 -28.59
N GLN A 274 22.37 8.31 -29.07
CA GLN A 274 21.74 9.65 -29.03
C GLN A 274 20.81 9.82 -27.83
N MET A 275 20.56 8.77 -27.05
CA MET A 275 19.64 8.82 -25.91
C MET A 275 20.31 9.34 -24.65
N ASN A 276 19.54 10.05 -23.84
CA ASN A 276 19.87 10.32 -22.45
C ASN A 276 19.43 9.16 -21.54
N SER A 277 19.93 9.14 -20.29
CA SER A 277 19.64 8.06 -19.34
C SER A 277 18.15 7.91 -19.01
N LYS A 278 17.36 9.00 -19.09
CA LYS A 278 15.91 8.96 -18.85
C LYS A 278 15.16 8.32 -20.02
N GLU A 279 15.62 8.52 -21.25
CA GLU A 279 15.08 7.88 -22.44
C GLU A 279 15.39 6.39 -22.43
N VAL A 280 16.63 6.00 -22.08
CA VAL A 280 17.00 4.59 -21.89
C VAL A 280 16.13 3.94 -20.79
N TRP A 281 15.92 4.65 -19.68
CA TRP A 281 15.01 4.20 -18.63
C TRP A 281 13.59 3.99 -19.17
N HIS A 282 13.06 4.96 -19.91
CA HIS A 282 11.71 4.94 -20.44
C HIS A 282 11.47 3.82 -21.45
N TYR A 283 12.38 3.67 -22.43
CA TYR A 283 12.23 2.73 -23.53
C TYR A 283 12.67 1.30 -23.20
N TYR A 284 13.62 1.09 -22.30
CA TYR A 284 14.12 -0.27 -22.03
C TYR A 284 13.85 -0.72 -20.59
N ILE A 285 14.28 0.06 -19.60
CA ILE A 285 14.19 -0.36 -18.19
C ILE A 285 12.74 -0.55 -17.74
N ARG A 286 11.80 0.31 -18.17
CA ARG A 286 10.38 0.14 -17.80
C ARG A 286 9.82 -1.21 -18.26
N TYR A 287 10.19 -1.69 -19.45
CA TYR A 287 9.73 -2.98 -19.97
C TYR A 287 10.44 -4.16 -19.28
N ILE A 288 11.74 -4.05 -19.01
CA ILE A 288 12.48 -5.06 -18.22
C ILE A 288 11.86 -5.17 -16.82
N GLY A 289 11.58 -4.05 -16.18
CA GLY A 289 10.91 -3.99 -14.88
C GLY A 289 9.50 -4.59 -14.93
N ALA A 290 8.70 -4.24 -15.94
CA ALA A 290 7.37 -4.83 -16.14
C ALA A 290 7.44 -6.36 -16.31
N GLY A 291 8.42 -6.86 -17.08
CA GLY A 291 8.67 -8.30 -17.24
C GLY A 291 9.07 -8.98 -15.93
N ALA A 292 9.93 -8.36 -15.13
CA ALA A 292 10.33 -8.88 -13.82
C ALA A 292 9.14 -8.94 -12.84
N VAL A 293 8.29 -7.91 -12.82
CA VAL A 293 7.06 -7.90 -12.01
C VAL A 293 6.08 -8.98 -12.47
N ALA A 294 5.86 -9.13 -13.78
CA ALA A 294 5.00 -10.16 -14.33
C ALA A 294 5.50 -11.57 -13.98
N PHE A 295 6.81 -11.82 -14.12
CA PHE A 295 7.42 -13.09 -13.76
C PHE A 295 7.32 -13.39 -12.26
N GLY A 296 7.58 -12.41 -11.40
CA GLY A 296 7.39 -12.54 -9.96
C GLY A 296 5.95 -12.85 -9.57
N GLY A 297 4.98 -12.20 -10.23
CA GLY A 297 3.55 -12.47 -10.06
C GLY A 297 3.17 -13.89 -10.47
N LEU A 298 3.65 -14.36 -11.63
CA LEU A 298 3.41 -15.73 -12.10
C LEU A 298 4.01 -16.78 -11.18
N ILE A 299 5.26 -16.60 -10.73
CA ILE A 299 5.89 -17.52 -9.75
C ILE A 299 5.07 -17.57 -8.46
N THR A 300 4.63 -16.40 -7.96
CA THR A 300 3.83 -16.32 -6.74
C THR A 300 2.51 -17.05 -6.90
N LEU A 301 1.83 -16.87 -8.04
CA LEU A 301 0.61 -17.59 -8.37
C LEU A 301 0.85 -19.10 -8.40
N VAL A 302 1.89 -19.56 -9.11
CA VAL A 302 2.26 -20.99 -9.19
C VAL A 302 2.51 -21.57 -7.80
N ARG A 303 3.20 -20.84 -6.93
CA ARG A 303 3.44 -21.25 -5.53
C ARG A 303 2.18 -21.27 -4.68
N ALA A 304 1.17 -20.45 -5.01
CA ALA A 304 -0.09 -20.38 -4.29
C ALA A 304 -1.13 -21.43 -4.75
N ILE A 305 -0.96 -22.03 -5.94
CA ILE A 305 -1.87 -23.05 -6.48
C ILE A 305 -2.19 -24.17 -5.47
N PRO A 306 -1.22 -24.79 -4.77
CA PRO A 306 -1.52 -25.86 -3.81
C PRO A 306 -2.49 -25.41 -2.71
N THR A 307 -2.27 -24.22 -2.15
CA THR A 307 -3.14 -23.62 -1.12
C THR A 307 -4.53 -23.31 -1.67
N ILE A 308 -4.63 -22.82 -2.91
CA ILE A 308 -5.91 -22.58 -3.58
C ILE A 308 -6.66 -23.90 -3.80
N LEU A 309 -5.98 -24.97 -4.21
CA LEU A 309 -6.62 -26.28 -4.42
C LEU A 309 -7.10 -26.91 -3.11
N GLU A 310 -6.35 -26.77 -2.01
CA GLU A 310 -6.81 -27.19 -0.68
C GLU A 310 -8.05 -26.40 -0.22
N THR A 311 -8.15 -25.13 -0.63
CA THR A 311 -9.32 -24.28 -0.34
C THR A 311 -10.61 -24.86 -0.91
N PHE A 312 -10.59 -25.25 -2.19
CA PHE A 312 -11.75 -25.84 -2.86
C PHE A 312 -12.12 -27.25 -2.38
N LYS A 313 -11.22 -27.95 -1.69
CA LYS A 313 -11.52 -29.26 -1.09
C LYS A 313 -12.13 -29.16 0.30
N THR A 314 -11.96 -28.03 0.98
CA THR A 314 -12.36 -27.84 2.39
C THR A 314 -13.66 -27.04 2.54
N GLY A 315 -14.07 -26.27 1.52
CA GLY A 315 -15.37 -25.60 1.44
C GLY A 315 -16.36 -26.39 0.62
#